data_AF-A0A544ZLY8-F1
#
_entry.id   AF-A0A544ZLY8-F1
#
_cell.length_a   1.000
_cell.length_b   1.000
_cell.length_c   1.000
_cell.angle_alpha   90.00
_cell.angle_beta   90.00
_cell.angle_gamma   90.00
#
_symmetry.space_group_name_H-M   'P 1'
#
loop_
_entity.id
_entity.type
_entity.pdbx_description
1 polymer ?
#
loop_
_entity_poly.entity_id
_entity_poly.type
_entity_poly.pdbx_seq_one_letter_code
_entity_poly.pdbx_strand_id
1 'polypeptide(L)'
;MAGPRTTTKGKARPRPVAAVRDGDTPNVVRLSTSAAPVAVEKVPLFSIDDVEYGMPATIRPNVALKYLRMVRTQGGDVAEAWLLEEVLGAEAYEALMEYDQLTVDQLNQVMAIVRDHVLGQAEQQRAGNG
;
A
#
# COMPACT_ATOMS: atom_id res chain seq x y z
N MET A 1 -8.46 77.98 36.88
CA MET A 1 -7.23 77.15 36.75
C MET A 1 -7.63 75.69 36.80
N ALA A 2 -7.00 74.86 35.95
CA ALA A 2 -7.02 73.40 35.91
C ALA A 2 -8.32 72.66 35.49
N GLY A 3 -8.49 72.42 34.19
CA GLY A 3 -8.66 71.03 33.73
C GLY A 3 -7.27 70.39 33.57
N PRO A 4 -7.07 69.07 33.34
CA PRO A 4 -7.91 68.25 32.46
C PRO A 4 -7.90 66.69 32.72
N ARG A 5 -8.46 65.96 31.74
CA ARG A 5 -8.02 64.66 31.18
C ARG A 5 -8.51 63.32 31.78
N THR A 6 -9.54 62.81 31.09
CA THR A 6 -9.79 61.42 30.70
C THR A 6 -8.53 60.62 30.33
N THR A 7 -8.45 59.36 30.78
CA THR A 7 -7.54 58.34 30.22
C THR A 7 -8.33 57.10 29.83
N THR A 8 -8.59 56.96 28.53
CA THR A 8 -9.14 55.74 27.92
C THR A 8 -8.03 54.69 27.85
N LYS A 9 -8.21 53.57 28.53
CA LYS A 9 -7.29 52.42 28.59
C LYS A 9 -7.10 51.84 27.18
N GLY A 10 -5.92 52.05 26.60
CA GLY A 10 -5.55 51.53 25.28
C GLY A 10 -5.59 50.00 25.25
N LYS A 11 -6.40 49.46 24.34
CA LYS A 11 -6.48 48.03 24.02
C LYS A 11 -5.17 47.62 23.36
N ALA A 12 -4.35 46.84 24.07
CA ALA A 12 -3.11 46.28 23.54
C ALA A 12 -3.43 45.40 22.32
N ARG A 13 -2.90 45.79 21.17
CA ARG A 13 -2.95 45.02 19.92
C ARG A 13 -1.98 43.84 20.10
N PRO A 14 -2.39 42.57 19.90
CA PRO A 14 -1.45 41.47 19.95
C PRO A 14 -0.37 41.69 18.86
N ARG A 15 0.89 41.51 19.25
CA ARG A 15 2.02 41.53 18.33
C ARG A 15 1.75 40.53 17.20
N PRO A 16 2.04 40.87 15.93
CA PRO A 16 1.98 39.89 14.86
C PRO A 16 3.01 38.80 15.18
N VAL A 17 2.52 37.60 15.48
CA VAL A 17 3.35 36.40 15.45
C VAL A 17 3.94 36.32 14.06
N ALA A 18 5.27 36.41 13.99
CA ALA A 18 6.00 36.23 12.74
C ALA A 18 5.55 34.90 12.13
N ALA A 19 5.06 34.94 10.90
CA ALA A 19 4.74 33.75 10.14
C ALA A 19 5.99 32.87 10.11
N VAL A 20 5.89 31.71 10.75
CA VAL A 20 6.81 30.61 10.49
C VAL A 20 6.71 30.35 8.99
N ARG A 21 7.83 30.46 8.28
CA ARG A 21 7.90 30.08 6.88
C ARG A 21 7.70 28.56 6.85
N ASP A 22 6.47 28.12 6.65
CA ASP A 22 6.13 26.72 6.41
C ASP A 22 6.76 26.29 5.09
N GLY A 23 8.00 25.83 5.16
CA GLY A 23 8.75 25.31 4.03
C GLY A 23 9.40 23.96 4.30
N ASP A 24 9.23 23.37 5.49
CA ASP A 24 9.94 22.14 5.85
C ASP A 24 9.23 21.27 6.90
N THR A 25 7.89 21.30 6.96
CA THR A 25 7.14 20.30 7.74
C THR A 25 6.96 19.04 6.90
N PRO A 26 7.41 17.85 7.34
CA PRO A 26 7.21 16.62 6.59
C PRO A 26 5.71 16.38 6.39
N ASN A 27 5.30 16.05 5.15
CA ASN A 27 3.93 15.70 4.83
C ASN A 27 3.55 14.39 5.55
N VAL A 28 2.81 14.49 6.65
CA VAL A 28 2.41 13.33 7.46
C VAL A 28 1.17 12.68 6.86
N VAL A 29 1.31 11.49 6.28
CA VAL A 29 0.18 10.67 5.82
C VAL A 29 -0.59 10.14 7.04
N ARG A 30 -1.86 10.53 7.18
CA ARG A 30 -2.76 10.04 8.25
C ARG A 30 -3.61 8.90 7.74
N LEU A 31 -3.45 7.71 8.31
CA LEU A 31 -4.20 6.51 7.97
C LEU A 31 -5.32 6.27 8.99
N SER A 32 -6.50 5.82 8.53
CA SER A 32 -7.63 5.43 9.39
C SER A 32 -7.88 3.93 9.27
N THR A 33 -8.28 3.29 10.37
CA THR A 33 -8.60 1.84 10.43
C THR A 33 -10.06 1.54 10.12
N SER A 34 -10.91 2.56 10.01
CA SER A 34 -12.31 2.40 9.60
C SER A 34 -12.40 2.47 8.08
N ALA A 35 -12.27 1.32 7.42
CA ALA A 35 -12.54 1.18 6.00
C ALA A 35 -13.45 -0.03 5.79
N ALA A 36 -14.52 0.17 5.01
CA ALA A 36 -15.39 -0.93 4.61
C ALA A 36 -14.63 -1.90 3.67
N PRO A 37 -14.89 -3.21 3.73
CA PRO A 37 -14.28 -4.17 2.82
C PRO A 37 -14.69 -3.82 1.39
N VAL A 38 -13.72 -3.45 0.57
CA VAL A 38 -13.90 -3.17 -0.85
C VAL A 38 -13.80 -4.49 -1.62
N ALA A 39 -14.79 -4.77 -2.47
CA ALA A 39 -14.73 -5.90 -3.39
C ALA A 39 -13.51 -5.73 -4.31
N VAL A 40 -12.67 -6.75 -4.36
CA VAL A 40 -11.41 -6.70 -5.11
C VAL A 40 -11.65 -7.34 -6.47
N GLU A 41 -11.48 -6.56 -7.53
CA GLU A 41 -11.51 -7.05 -8.90
C GLU A 41 -10.38 -8.07 -9.08
N LYS A 42 -10.67 -9.22 -9.70
CA LYS A 42 -9.70 -10.27 -9.98
C LYS A 42 -9.37 -10.28 -11.47
N VAL A 43 -8.10 -10.42 -11.80
CA VAL A 43 -7.58 -10.61 -13.16
C VAL A 43 -7.17 -12.08 -13.35
N PRO A 44 -7.48 -12.70 -14.49
CA PRO A 44 -7.09 -14.08 -14.77
C PRO A 44 -5.56 -14.21 -14.85
N LEU A 45 -5.02 -15.30 -14.31
CA LEU A 45 -3.59 -15.57 -14.23
C LEU A 45 -3.22 -16.87 -14.93
N PHE A 46 -3.95 -17.95 -14.66
CA PHE A 46 -3.79 -19.24 -15.30
C PHE A 46 -5.13 -19.98 -15.36
N SER A 47 -5.18 -21.06 -16.13
CA SER A 47 -6.35 -21.93 -16.21
C SER A 47 -5.95 -23.39 -16.11
N ILE A 48 -6.80 -24.19 -15.46
CA ILE A 48 -6.67 -25.65 -15.36
C ILE A 48 -8.01 -26.22 -15.81
N ASP A 49 -8.01 -27.07 -16.85
CA ASP A 49 -9.22 -27.72 -17.38
C ASP A 49 -10.41 -26.77 -17.60
N ASP A 50 -10.16 -25.65 -18.30
CA ASP A 50 -11.14 -24.57 -18.57
C ASP A 50 -11.64 -23.81 -17.32
N VAL A 51 -11.07 -24.05 -16.14
CA VAL A 51 -11.31 -23.25 -14.93
C VAL A 51 -10.25 -22.15 -14.83
N GLU A 52 -10.67 -20.90 -14.92
CA GLU A 52 -9.78 -19.73 -14.79
C GLU A 52 -9.55 -19.36 -13.32
N TYR A 53 -8.28 -19.31 -12.95
CA TYR A 53 -7.83 -18.82 -11.66
C TYR A 53 -7.15 -17.47 -11.83
N GLY A 54 -7.43 -16.56 -10.91
CA GLY A 54 -7.01 -15.17 -11.01
C GLY A 54 -6.52 -14.59 -9.70
N MET A 55 -5.77 -13.51 -9.81
CA MET A 55 -5.24 -12.74 -8.69
C MET A 55 -5.93 -11.37 -8.60
N PRO A 56 -5.87 -10.65 -7.48
CA PRO A 56 -6.32 -9.27 -7.38
C PRO A 56 -5.71 -8.35 -8.44
N ALA A 57 -6.55 -7.58 -9.12
CA ALA A 57 -6.14 -6.52 -10.04
C ALA A 57 -5.30 -5.46 -9.33
N THR A 58 -5.65 -5.15 -8.08
CA THR A 58 -4.91 -4.21 -7.22
C THR A 58 -4.41 -4.92 -5.97
N ILE A 59 -3.10 -5.06 -5.86
CA ILE A 59 -2.46 -5.56 -4.64
C ILE A 59 -2.46 -4.46 -3.59
N ARG A 60 -2.87 -4.81 -2.37
CA ARG A 60 -2.86 -3.88 -1.25
C ARG A 60 -1.41 -3.54 -0.89
N PRO A 61 -1.05 -2.25 -0.70
CA PRO A 61 0.34 -1.85 -0.41
C PRO A 61 0.95 -2.51 0.84
N ASN A 62 0.11 -2.88 1.81
CA ASN A 62 0.55 -3.60 3.00
C ASN A 62 1.09 -5.00 2.69
N VAL A 63 0.62 -5.67 1.63
CA VAL A 63 1.13 -6.98 1.18
C VAL A 63 2.56 -6.84 0.68
N ALA A 64 2.84 -5.85 -0.17
CA ALA A 64 4.20 -5.57 -0.64
C ALA A 64 5.17 -5.26 0.52
N LEU A 65 4.73 -4.47 1.50
CA LEU A 65 5.54 -4.18 2.69
C LEU A 65 5.82 -5.43 3.54
N LYS A 66 4.81 -6.31 3.71
CA LYS A 66 4.99 -7.59 4.41
C LYS A 66 5.98 -8.48 3.67
N TYR A 67 5.87 -8.59 2.35
CA TYR A 67 6.80 -9.33 1.51
C TYR A 67 8.24 -8.84 1.69
N LEU A 68 8.49 -7.53 1.56
CA LEU A 68 9.82 -6.94 1.77
C LEU A 68 10.39 -7.22 3.17
N ARG A 69 9.53 -7.17 4.19
CA ARG A 69 9.92 -7.55 5.56
C ARG A 69 10.31 -9.03 5.64
N MET A 70 9.50 -9.92 5.06
CA MET A 70 9.76 -11.36 5.07
C MET A 70 11.05 -11.71 4.36
N VAL A 71 11.29 -11.16 3.17
CA VAL A 71 12.55 -11.31 2.43
C VAL A 71 13.74 -10.99 3.34
N ARG A 72 13.66 -9.88 4.10
CA ARG A 72 14.73 -9.46 5.00
C ARG A 72 14.92 -10.37 6.22
N THR A 73 13.86 -10.99 6.73
CA THR A 73 13.89 -11.75 8.00
C THR A 73 14.00 -13.26 7.85
N GLN A 74 13.47 -13.80 6.76
CA GLN A 74 13.27 -15.24 6.56
C GLN A 74 13.90 -15.73 5.25
N GLY A 75 14.38 -14.83 4.39
CA GLY A 75 14.91 -15.15 3.07
C GLY A 75 13.87 -15.03 1.96
N GLY A 76 14.36 -15.01 0.72
CA GLY A 76 13.53 -14.84 -0.49
C GLY A 76 12.53 -15.96 -0.66
N ASP A 77 12.98 -17.22 -0.59
CA ASP A 77 12.16 -18.39 -0.88
C ASP A 77 10.90 -18.48 0.00
N VAL A 78 11.03 -18.24 1.31
CA VAL A 78 9.90 -18.24 2.25
C VAL A 78 8.94 -17.07 1.98
N ALA A 79 9.48 -15.91 1.61
CA ALA A 79 8.68 -14.74 1.30
C ALA A 79 7.92 -14.91 -0.02
N GLU A 80 8.53 -15.56 -1.01
CA GLU A 80 7.92 -15.87 -2.31
C GLU A 80 6.78 -16.88 -2.15
N ALA A 81 6.98 -17.95 -1.37
CA ALA A 81 5.93 -18.91 -1.07
C ALA A 81 4.71 -18.25 -0.39
N TRP A 82 4.96 -17.40 0.61
CA TRP A 82 3.89 -16.64 1.28
C TRP A 82 3.19 -15.65 0.35
N LEU A 83 3.95 -14.95 -0.50
CA LEU A 83 3.40 -13.98 -1.45
C LEU A 83 2.49 -14.68 -2.46
N LEU A 84 2.90 -15.85 -2.95
CA LEU A 84 2.14 -16.64 -3.90
C LEU A 84 0.77 -17.01 -3.32
N GLU A 85 0.72 -17.52 -2.09
CA GLU A 85 -0.52 -17.85 -1.39
C GLU A 85 -1.41 -16.62 -1.13
N GLU A 86 -0.82 -15.51 -0.65
CA GLU A 86 -1.57 -14.28 -0.35
C GLU A 86 -2.17 -13.62 -1.60
N VAL A 87 -1.46 -13.70 -2.75
CA VAL A 87 -1.89 -13.06 -4.01
C VAL A 87 -2.86 -13.95 -4.79
N LEU A 88 -2.61 -15.25 -4.87
CA LEU A 88 -3.53 -16.18 -5.52
C LEU A 88 -4.82 -16.34 -4.70
N GLY A 89 -4.70 -16.28 -3.38
CA GLY A 89 -5.74 -16.71 -2.47
C GLY A 89 -5.82 -18.24 -2.37
N ALA A 90 -6.48 -18.71 -1.31
CA ALA A 90 -6.50 -20.13 -0.94
C ALA A 90 -6.94 -21.05 -2.09
N GLU A 91 -8.04 -20.71 -2.78
CA GLU A 91 -8.62 -21.54 -3.84
C GLU A 91 -7.67 -21.75 -5.03
N ALA A 92 -7.09 -20.67 -5.56
CA ALA A 92 -6.17 -20.76 -6.69
C ALA A 92 -4.83 -21.40 -6.30
N TYR A 93 -4.35 -21.14 -5.07
CA TYR A 93 -3.14 -21.77 -4.56
C TYR A 93 -3.30 -23.28 -4.38
N GLU A 94 -4.43 -23.71 -3.80
CA GLU A 94 -4.77 -25.12 -3.62
C GLU A 94 -4.91 -25.83 -4.97
N ALA A 95 -5.61 -25.23 -5.94
CA ALA A 95 -5.72 -25.78 -7.30
C ALA A 95 -4.35 -25.97 -7.97
N LEU A 96 -3.41 -25.03 -7.76
CA LEU A 96 -2.06 -25.16 -8.28
C LEU A 96 -1.27 -26.28 -7.57
N MET A 97 -1.48 -26.47 -6.26
CA MET A 97 -0.85 -27.53 -5.47
C MET A 97 -1.38 -28.92 -5.80
N GLU A 98 -2.67 -29.05 -6.13
CA GLU A 98 -3.31 -30.32 -6.49
C GLU A 98 -3.08 -30.70 -7.95
N TYR A 99 -2.52 -29.81 -8.77
CA TYR A 99 -2.24 -30.08 -10.17
C TYR A 99 -0.93 -30.87 -10.34
N ASP A 100 -1.04 -32.20 -10.40
CA ASP A 100 0.10 -33.14 -10.52
C ASP A 100 0.99 -32.93 -11.76
N GLN A 101 0.47 -32.27 -12.80
CA GLN A 101 1.21 -32.01 -14.04
C GLN A 101 1.92 -30.64 -14.04
N LEU A 102 1.94 -29.94 -12.90
CA LEU A 102 2.62 -28.65 -12.77
C LEU A 102 4.12 -28.82 -13.01
N THR A 103 4.63 -28.18 -14.06
CA THR A 103 6.07 -28.17 -14.32
C THR A 103 6.76 -27.06 -13.54
N VAL A 104 8.05 -27.23 -13.27
CA VAL A 104 8.89 -26.21 -12.62
C VAL A 104 8.88 -24.90 -13.42
N ASP A 105 8.87 -24.99 -14.76
CA ASP A 105 8.83 -23.80 -15.63
C ASP A 105 7.50 -23.05 -15.52
N GLN A 106 6.38 -23.76 -15.45
CA GLN A 106 5.05 -23.16 -15.24
C GLN A 106 4.96 -22.50 -13.87
N LEU A 107 5.43 -23.17 -12.82
CA LEU A 107 5.49 -22.61 -11.47
C LEU A 107 6.34 -21.34 -11.45
N ASN A 108 7.53 -21.36 -12.07
CA ASN A 108 8.39 -20.19 -12.20
C ASN A 108 7.71 -19.05 -12.96
N GLN A 109 6.96 -19.34 -14.02
CA GLN A 109 6.22 -18.34 -14.78
C GLN A 109 5.12 -17.68 -13.94
N VAL A 110 4.33 -18.47 -13.20
CA VAL A 110 3.30 -17.96 -12.27
C VAL A 110 3.95 -17.08 -11.20
N MET A 111 5.04 -17.54 -10.58
CA MET A 111 5.77 -16.77 -9.57
C MET A 111 6.34 -15.46 -10.13
N ALA A 112 6.84 -15.46 -11.36
CA ALA A 112 7.34 -14.25 -12.01
C ALA A 112 6.22 -13.23 -12.23
N ILE A 113 5.06 -13.66 -12.75
CA ILE A 113 3.92 -12.77 -12.98
C ILE A 113 3.43 -12.16 -11.66
N VAL A 114 3.30 -12.97 -10.61
CA VAL A 114 2.87 -12.49 -9.28
C VAL A 114 3.85 -11.46 -8.71
N ARG A 115 5.15 -11.74 -8.79
CA ARG A 115 6.21 -10.83 -8.32
C ARG A 115 6.18 -9.49 -9.07
N ASP A 116 6.13 -9.55 -10.40
CA ASP A 116 6.13 -8.36 -11.25
C ASP A 116 4.87 -7.54 -11.05
N HIS A 117 3.72 -8.19 -10.83
CA HIS A 117 2.48 -7.48 -10.50
C HIS A 117 2.57 -6.79 -9.14
N VAL A 118 3.08 -7.46 -8.12
CA VAL A 118 3.21 -6.89 -6.76
C VAL A 118 4.21 -5.73 -6.72
N LEU A 119 5.38 -5.90 -7.31
CA LEU A 119 6.45 -4.88 -7.30
C LEU A 119 6.20 -3.77 -8.32
N GLY A 120 5.73 -4.11 -9.52
CA GLY A 120 5.38 -3.14 -10.56
C GLY A 120 4.23 -2.24 -10.15
N GLN A 121 3.21 -2.76 -9.45
CA GLN A 121 2.14 -1.93 -8.88
C GLN A 121 2.64 -1.01 -7.78
N ALA A 122 3.57 -1.46 -6.93
CA ALA A 122 4.15 -0.62 -5.87
C ALA A 122 4.93 0.57 -6.46
N GLU A 123 5.63 0.37 -7.56
CA GLU A 123 6.35 1.43 -8.28
C GLU A 123 5.39 2.40 -9.01
N GLN A 124 4.37 1.88 -9.68
CA GLN A 124 3.36 2.71 -10.35
C GLN A 124 2.54 3.56 -9.36
N GLN A 125 2.18 3.01 -8.21
CA GLN A 125 1.51 3.77 -7.15
C GLN A 125 2.41 4.86 -6.54
N ARG A 126 3.73 4.64 -6.53
CA ARG A 126 4.70 5.68 -6.12
C ARG A 126 4.83 6.79 -7.17
N ALA A 127 4.74 6.45 -8.46
CA ALA A 127 4.88 7.42 -9.57
C ALA A 127 3.59 8.19 -9.87
N GLY A 128 2.41 7.60 -9.66
CA GLY A 128 1.10 8.23 -9.92
C GLY A 128 0.62 9.18 -8.83
N ASN A 129 1.35 9.31 -7.72
CA ASN A 129 1.02 10.17 -6.58
C ASN A 129 1.94 11.42 -6.49
N GLY A 130 2.58 11.80 -7.60
CA GLY A 130 3.48 12.96 -7.73
C GLY A 130 2.78 14.19 -8.29
#